data_AF-A0A7X0M652-F1
#
_entry.id   AF-A0A7X0M652-F1
#
_cell.length_a   1.000
_cell.length_b   1.000
_cell.length_c   1.000
_cell.angle_alpha   90.00
_cell.angle_beta   90.00
_cell.angle_gamma   90.00
#
_symmetry.space_group_name_H-M   'P 1'
#
loop_
_entity.id
_entity.type
_entity.pdbx_description
1 polymer ?
#
loop_
_entity_poly.entity_id
_entity_poly.type
_entity_poly.pdbx_seq_one_letter_code
_entity_poly.pdbx_strand_id
1 'polypeptide(L)'
;MVVLGATVTVVVVNREPAAPPPAVSTQPVSSEVTLESSLWKSKKVQAKPQMENTPLELGTRFRANKDGEVTGIRFYKPEGETGTHRGSLWDSRGKLLAKVTFTGESGSGWQQALFDEPVRTVAGRTYTVSYHTTTGGYVAKPGAFKKPVTSGPLTAEAGVFGITDKAGFPSRVHPRLVNYYVDLIFRHRERRWHHPRPSGRPGEPTPTSSASGGEATPDPSLTPSQTPTLPSETPTAPDATPSLPSETPTAPSATPTRTRTPSATPTFTRTPKPSPTETKDPSPTPAPPTKTSSPPPTRGFPGAGDTGVPAGVTLKESKSITVTKDGTVIDAMEVRGEINVDANDVVIKNTRVAAAPGQWGIIQRQGRSGLVVENSEIFGNGKDQTQFGIINQGGDLTVRRADIHTISNGILTDQGLIEGNYLHDPKYFSGDHTDMIMCTSGPPSGAKLVIRGNTVINNLDQTGAIALFQDFGVVRNVTVEGNFLAGGGYSLYAGAGSKGVSSNIKVIGNVFSKDVWAKGGYHGPVAYWDKNGSGNEWRDNVWEDGKAVSAS
;
A
#
# COMPACT_ATOMS: atom_id res chain seq x y z
N MET A 1 40.80 29.96 84.00
CA MET A 1 39.47 29.36 83.77
C MET A 1 39.35 29.14 82.27
N VAL A 2 39.25 27.87 81.87
CA VAL A 2 39.62 27.35 80.54
C VAL A 2 38.46 27.47 79.54
N VAL A 3 38.81 27.85 78.31
CA VAL A 3 37.94 27.92 77.12
C VAL A 3 37.56 26.51 76.68
N LEU A 4 36.26 26.25 76.45
CA LEU A 4 35.77 24.99 75.85
C LEU A 4 35.02 25.33 74.55
N GLY A 5 35.62 24.93 73.42
CA GLY A 5 35.00 24.98 72.11
C GLY A 5 34.10 23.75 71.87
N ALA A 6 32.95 23.96 71.24
CA ALA A 6 32.10 22.89 70.74
C ALA A 6 32.12 22.90 69.21
N THR A 7 32.63 21.83 68.62
CA THR A 7 32.61 21.52 67.19
C THR A 7 31.22 21.00 66.80
N VAL A 8 30.59 21.58 65.78
CA VAL A 8 29.36 21.07 65.17
C VAL A 8 29.72 20.27 63.92
N THR A 9 29.37 18.98 63.90
CA THR A 9 29.48 18.12 62.70
C THR A 9 28.12 18.07 62.00
N VAL A 10 28.02 18.57 60.78
CA VAL A 10 26.83 18.42 59.93
C VAL A 10 26.92 17.10 59.17
N VAL A 11 26.01 16.17 59.43
CA VAL A 11 25.83 14.95 58.62
C VAL A 11 24.74 15.26 57.57
N VAL A 12 25.12 15.32 56.30
CA VAL A 12 24.17 15.39 55.19
C VAL A 12 23.70 13.96 54.88
N VAL A 13 22.41 13.68 55.11
CA VAL A 13 21.78 12.43 54.69
C VAL A 13 21.11 12.69 53.33
N ASN A 14 21.73 12.21 52.24
CA ASN A 14 21.07 12.18 50.94
C ASN A 14 19.93 11.14 50.98
N ARG A 15 18.68 11.58 50.84
CA ARG A 15 17.54 10.69 50.56
C ARG A 15 17.36 10.57 49.05
N GLU A 16 17.49 9.35 48.55
CA GLU A 16 17.19 8.98 47.16
C GLU A 16 15.68 9.14 46.87
N PRO A 17 15.27 9.68 45.71
CA PRO A 17 13.84 9.83 45.40
C PRO A 17 13.19 8.49 45.06
N ALA A 18 12.00 8.25 45.60
CA ALA A 18 11.22 7.03 45.40
C ALA A 18 10.76 6.87 43.93
N ALA A 19 10.80 5.64 43.43
CA ALA A 19 10.39 5.27 42.07
C ALA A 19 8.87 5.48 41.83
N PRO A 20 8.45 5.90 40.62
CA PRO A 20 7.03 6.09 40.29
C PRO A 20 6.27 4.74 40.20
N PRO A 21 4.95 4.73 40.48
CA PRO A 21 4.13 3.52 40.43
C PRO A 21 3.94 3.00 38.99
N PRO A 22 3.71 1.69 38.79
CA PRO A 22 3.54 1.12 37.46
C PRO A 22 2.25 1.62 36.80
N ALA A 23 2.36 2.02 35.53
CA ALA A 23 1.21 2.45 34.72
C ALA A 23 0.22 1.30 34.50
N VAL A 24 -1.05 1.52 34.83
CA VAL A 24 -2.14 0.58 34.52
C VAL A 24 -2.44 0.67 33.02
N SER A 25 -2.25 -0.44 32.30
CA SER A 25 -2.51 -0.56 30.86
C SER A 25 -4.02 -0.58 30.58
N THR A 26 -4.56 0.49 30.00
CA THR A 26 -5.89 0.47 29.37
C THR A 26 -5.73 0.03 27.91
N GLN A 27 -6.15 -1.20 27.59
CA GLN A 27 -6.01 -1.73 26.23
C GLN A 27 -6.91 -0.96 25.22
N PRO A 28 -6.40 -0.60 24.03
CA PRO A 28 -7.22 -0.03 22.96
C PRO A 28 -8.17 -1.09 22.39
N VAL A 29 -9.40 -0.67 22.09
CA VAL A 29 -10.43 -1.55 21.53
C VAL A 29 -10.42 -1.38 20.01
N SER A 30 -9.83 -2.34 19.29
CA SER A 30 -9.81 -2.29 17.82
C SER A 30 -11.20 -2.54 17.25
N SER A 31 -11.65 -1.72 16.30
CA SER A 31 -12.81 -2.04 15.45
C SER A 31 -12.34 -2.47 14.07
N GLU A 32 -12.73 -3.65 13.61
CA GLU A 32 -12.60 -3.99 12.20
C GLU A 32 -13.71 -3.29 11.43
N VAL A 33 -13.33 -2.36 10.57
CA VAL A 33 -14.27 -1.75 9.63
C VAL A 33 -14.19 -2.51 8.33
N THR A 34 -15.34 -3.02 7.93
CA THR A 34 -15.47 -3.69 6.66
C THR A 34 -15.67 -2.63 5.59
N LEU A 35 -14.77 -2.59 4.62
CA LEU A 35 -14.84 -1.69 3.47
C LEU A 35 -15.21 -2.46 2.21
N GLU A 36 -15.88 -1.76 1.31
CA GLU A 36 -16.14 -2.23 -0.04
C GLU A 36 -15.29 -1.45 -1.05
N SER A 37 -14.61 -2.20 -1.92
CA SER A 37 -13.74 -1.70 -2.97
C SER A 37 -14.18 -2.24 -4.32
N SER A 38 -13.84 -1.52 -5.39
CA SER A 38 -14.09 -1.90 -6.77
C SER A 38 -13.00 -1.37 -7.69
N LEU A 39 -12.82 -1.96 -8.87
CA LEU A 39 -11.81 -1.54 -9.85
C LEU A 39 -12.17 -0.19 -10.48
N TRP A 40 -13.45 0.05 -10.76
CA TRP A 40 -13.91 1.24 -11.48
C TRP A 40 -14.74 2.13 -10.56
N LYS A 41 -14.16 3.27 -10.12
CA LYS A 41 -14.79 4.22 -9.19
C LYS A 41 -15.71 5.25 -9.86
N SER A 42 -15.63 5.41 -11.18
CA SER A 42 -16.44 6.40 -11.91
C SER A 42 -17.87 5.91 -12.13
N LYS A 43 -18.85 6.74 -11.78
CA LYS A 43 -20.27 6.51 -12.10
C LYS A 43 -20.58 6.64 -13.59
N LYS A 44 -19.74 7.37 -14.35
CA LYS A 44 -19.87 7.53 -15.81
C LYS A 44 -18.74 6.78 -16.52
N VAL A 45 -19.10 5.92 -17.47
CA VAL A 45 -18.14 5.21 -18.31
C VAL A 45 -18.08 5.89 -19.68
N GLN A 46 -16.92 6.47 -20.01
CA GLN A 46 -16.63 7.00 -21.34
C GLN A 46 -16.06 5.86 -22.20
N ALA A 47 -16.96 5.05 -22.76
CA ALA A 47 -16.62 3.94 -23.64
C ALA A 47 -17.67 3.79 -24.73
N LYS A 48 -17.27 3.26 -25.89
CA LYS A 48 -18.17 3.10 -27.02
C LYS A 48 -19.07 1.88 -26.79
N PRO A 49 -20.41 2.00 -26.95
CA PRO A 49 -21.29 0.84 -26.98
C PRO A 49 -21.01 0.03 -28.25
N GLN A 50 -21.15 -1.29 -28.14
CA GLN A 50 -21.03 -2.28 -29.22
C GLN A 50 -22.24 -3.20 -29.15
N MET A 51 -22.74 -3.62 -30.31
CA MET A 51 -23.88 -4.54 -30.46
C MET A 51 -23.50 -5.62 -31.47
N GLU A 52 -23.11 -6.79 -30.99
CA GLU A 52 -22.63 -7.89 -31.85
C GLU A 52 -23.73 -8.89 -32.23
N ASN A 53 -24.95 -8.75 -31.67
CA ASN A 53 -26.10 -9.64 -31.90
C ASN A 53 -25.78 -11.13 -31.72
N THR A 54 -24.81 -11.44 -30.86
CA THR A 54 -24.29 -12.80 -30.61
C THR A 54 -24.05 -12.98 -29.11
N PRO A 55 -24.34 -14.15 -28.52
CA PRO A 55 -24.01 -14.42 -27.13
C PRO A 55 -22.51 -14.32 -26.83
N LEU A 56 -22.16 -13.60 -25.76
CA LEU A 56 -20.78 -13.33 -25.34
C LEU A 56 -20.61 -13.53 -23.85
N GLU A 57 -19.42 -13.97 -23.45
CA GLU A 57 -18.89 -13.81 -22.10
C GLU A 57 -17.81 -12.73 -22.12
N LEU A 58 -17.94 -11.73 -21.24
CA LEU A 58 -17.01 -10.60 -21.14
C LEU A 58 -16.54 -10.46 -19.71
N GLY A 59 -15.28 -10.10 -19.48
CA GLY A 59 -14.75 -10.09 -18.13
C GLY A 59 -13.48 -9.27 -17.92
N THR A 60 -13.09 -9.21 -16.65
CA THR A 60 -11.85 -8.63 -16.17
C THR A 60 -11.08 -9.69 -15.39
N ARG A 61 -9.86 -9.98 -15.82
CA ARG A 61 -8.89 -10.74 -15.03
C ARG A 61 -8.22 -9.78 -14.04
N PHE A 62 -8.23 -10.13 -12.77
CA PHE A 62 -7.71 -9.28 -11.70
C PHE A 62 -6.94 -10.10 -10.66
N ARG A 63 -6.00 -9.45 -10.00
CA ARG A 63 -5.32 -9.95 -8.81
C ARG A 63 -5.90 -9.28 -7.56
N ALA A 64 -6.27 -10.09 -6.58
CA ALA A 64 -6.57 -9.58 -5.24
C ALA A 64 -5.24 -9.33 -4.53
N ASN A 65 -4.96 -8.10 -4.11
CA ASN A 65 -3.74 -7.75 -3.38
C ASN A 65 -3.91 -7.83 -1.86
N LYS A 66 -5.13 -8.12 -1.39
CA LYS A 66 -5.47 -8.33 0.02
C LYS A 66 -6.47 -9.48 0.13
N ASP A 67 -6.46 -10.18 1.25
CA ASP A 67 -7.52 -11.13 1.57
C ASP A 67 -8.86 -10.41 1.70
N GLY A 68 -9.92 -11.05 1.22
CA GLY A 68 -11.27 -10.50 1.30
C GLY A 68 -12.27 -11.40 0.61
N GLU A 69 -13.44 -10.85 0.36
CA GLU A 69 -14.57 -11.57 -0.21
C GLU A 69 -15.13 -10.80 -1.39
N VAL A 70 -15.37 -11.49 -2.50
CA VAL A 70 -16.19 -10.94 -3.58
C VAL A 70 -17.65 -11.19 -3.23
N THR A 71 -18.38 -10.11 -2.97
CA THR A 71 -19.80 -10.17 -2.58
C THR A 71 -20.75 -10.08 -3.76
N GLY A 72 -20.27 -9.58 -4.90
CA GLY A 72 -21.07 -9.46 -6.10
C GLY A 72 -20.28 -8.99 -7.31
N ILE A 73 -21.00 -8.87 -8.42
CA ILE A 73 -20.46 -8.47 -9.73
C ILE A 73 -21.18 -7.22 -10.18
N ARG A 74 -20.45 -6.36 -10.88
CA ARG A 74 -21.03 -5.25 -11.63
C ARG A 74 -20.57 -5.31 -13.08
N PHE A 75 -21.43 -4.87 -13.99
CA PHE A 75 -21.02 -4.61 -15.37
C PHE A 75 -21.70 -3.35 -15.88
N TYR A 76 -21.10 -2.69 -16.87
CA TYR A 76 -21.70 -1.51 -17.47
C TYR A 76 -22.54 -1.87 -18.69
N LYS A 77 -23.84 -1.65 -18.60
CA LYS A 77 -24.82 -1.95 -19.64
C LYS A 77 -24.96 -0.78 -20.63
N PRO A 78 -24.73 -0.98 -21.94
CA PRO A 78 -25.04 0.05 -22.93
C PRO A 78 -26.56 0.20 -23.10
N GLU A 79 -27.00 1.36 -23.57
CA GLU A 79 -28.39 1.58 -23.95
C GLU A 79 -28.81 0.63 -25.08
N GLY A 80 -30.04 0.08 -25.00
CA GLY A 80 -30.58 -0.85 -25.99
C GLY A 80 -30.27 -2.33 -25.74
N GLU A 81 -29.37 -2.65 -24.81
CA GLU A 81 -29.13 -4.04 -24.41
C GLU A 81 -30.29 -4.55 -23.54
N THR A 82 -30.95 -5.62 -23.98
CA THR A 82 -32.16 -6.17 -23.32
C THR A 82 -32.04 -7.65 -22.98
N GLY A 83 -30.89 -8.26 -23.28
CA GLY A 83 -30.59 -9.66 -22.99
C GLY A 83 -30.61 -9.98 -21.49
N THR A 84 -30.72 -11.28 -21.19
CA THR A 84 -30.54 -11.75 -19.82
C THR A 84 -29.05 -11.78 -19.49
N HIS A 85 -28.66 -11.19 -18.37
CA HIS A 85 -27.28 -11.16 -17.92
C HIS A 85 -27.00 -12.12 -16.76
N ARG A 86 -25.88 -12.82 -16.81
CA ARG A 86 -25.42 -13.69 -15.72
C ARG A 86 -23.97 -13.41 -15.37
N GLY A 87 -23.69 -13.06 -14.13
CA GLY A 87 -22.33 -12.84 -13.63
C GLY A 87 -21.68 -14.14 -13.18
N SER A 88 -20.37 -14.28 -13.39
CA SER A 88 -19.57 -15.42 -12.92
C SER A 88 -18.23 -14.97 -12.33
N LEU A 89 -17.78 -15.65 -11.27
CA LEU A 89 -16.44 -15.50 -10.69
C LEU A 89 -15.68 -16.82 -10.85
N TRP A 90 -14.44 -16.74 -11.33
CA TRP A 90 -13.62 -17.90 -11.65
C TRP A 90 -12.24 -17.83 -10.98
N ASP A 91 -11.65 -18.99 -10.68
CA ASP A 91 -10.22 -19.05 -10.38
C ASP A 91 -9.35 -18.94 -11.65
N SER A 92 -8.04 -18.82 -11.48
CA SER A 92 -7.09 -18.68 -12.60
C SER A 92 -7.06 -19.86 -13.58
N ARG A 93 -7.62 -21.02 -13.20
CA ARG A 93 -7.69 -22.23 -14.02
C ARG A 93 -9.06 -22.39 -14.71
N GLY A 94 -9.96 -21.43 -14.52
CA GLY A 94 -11.31 -21.45 -15.07
C GLY A 94 -12.31 -22.29 -14.29
N LYS A 95 -12.02 -22.64 -13.02
CA LYS A 95 -13.01 -23.25 -12.14
C LYS A 95 -14.02 -22.17 -11.71
N LEU A 96 -15.31 -22.44 -11.92
CA LEU A 96 -16.39 -21.57 -11.43
C LEU A 96 -16.40 -21.58 -9.90
N LEU A 97 -16.37 -20.40 -9.29
CA LEU A 97 -16.40 -20.19 -7.84
C LEU A 97 -17.78 -19.69 -7.38
N ALA A 98 -18.40 -18.80 -8.15
CA ALA A 98 -19.78 -18.37 -7.94
C ALA A 98 -20.40 -17.83 -9.23
N LYS A 99 -21.74 -17.79 -9.25
CA LYS A 99 -22.53 -17.22 -10.34
C LYS A 99 -23.76 -16.48 -9.79
N VAL A 100 -24.26 -15.52 -10.53
CA VAL A 100 -25.47 -14.75 -10.20
C VAL A 100 -26.25 -14.41 -11.47
N THR A 101 -27.57 -14.28 -11.38
CA THR A 101 -28.38 -13.73 -12.49
C THR A 101 -28.77 -12.30 -12.15
N PHE A 102 -28.54 -11.36 -13.06
CA PHE A 102 -28.97 -9.98 -12.86
C PHE A 102 -30.49 -9.89 -13.04
N THR A 103 -31.16 -9.23 -12.11
CA THR A 103 -32.62 -9.01 -12.13
C THR A 103 -32.89 -7.55 -11.79
N GLY A 104 -33.98 -6.97 -12.31
CA GLY A 104 -34.34 -5.57 -12.05
C GLY A 104 -33.35 -4.54 -12.62
N GLU A 105 -32.70 -4.85 -13.75
CA GLU A 105 -31.71 -3.99 -14.39
C GLU A 105 -32.32 -2.69 -14.95
N SER A 106 -31.53 -1.61 -14.97
CA SER A 106 -31.90 -0.37 -15.67
C SER A 106 -31.69 -0.47 -17.19
N GLY A 107 -32.16 0.53 -17.93
CA GLY A 107 -31.99 0.61 -19.39
C GLY A 107 -30.53 0.82 -19.84
N SER A 108 -29.69 1.42 -19.00
CA SER A 108 -28.25 1.57 -19.22
C SER A 108 -27.52 1.91 -17.90
N GLY A 109 -26.20 1.83 -17.90
CA GLY A 109 -25.34 2.17 -16.76
C GLY A 109 -24.84 0.94 -15.98
N TRP A 110 -24.22 1.19 -14.82
CA TRP A 110 -23.74 0.11 -13.94
C TRP A 110 -24.91 -0.73 -13.43
N GLN A 111 -24.91 -2.01 -13.78
CA GLN A 111 -25.76 -3.03 -13.20
C GLN A 111 -24.99 -3.76 -12.11
N GLN A 112 -25.69 -4.20 -11.08
CA GLN A 112 -25.10 -4.85 -9.92
C GLN A 112 -25.95 -6.05 -9.49
N ALA A 113 -25.29 -7.16 -9.14
CA ALA A 113 -25.93 -8.29 -8.51
C ALA A 113 -25.01 -8.93 -7.46
N LEU A 114 -25.58 -9.32 -6.32
CA LEU A 114 -24.87 -9.96 -5.21
C LEU A 114 -24.95 -11.48 -5.33
N PHE A 115 -23.91 -12.18 -4.89
CA PHE A 115 -23.97 -13.63 -4.73
C PHE A 115 -24.78 -13.99 -3.48
N ASP A 116 -25.42 -15.16 -3.49
CA ASP A 116 -26.09 -15.71 -2.31
C ASP A 116 -25.07 -15.96 -1.17
N GLU A 117 -23.85 -16.39 -1.55
CA GLU A 117 -22.72 -16.57 -0.63
C GLU A 117 -21.49 -15.80 -1.14
N PRO A 118 -20.88 -14.90 -0.34
CA PRO A 118 -19.63 -14.24 -0.70
C PRO A 118 -18.49 -15.22 -0.92
N VAL A 119 -17.68 -15.00 -1.96
CA VAL A 119 -16.54 -15.87 -2.27
C VAL A 119 -15.25 -15.31 -1.71
N ARG A 120 -14.58 -16.06 -0.85
CA ARG A 120 -13.26 -15.68 -0.34
C ARG A 120 -12.19 -15.71 -1.42
N THR A 121 -11.41 -14.65 -1.49
CA THR A 121 -10.20 -14.54 -2.31
C THR A 121 -8.98 -14.36 -1.44
N VAL A 122 -7.85 -14.90 -1.89
CA VAL A 122 -6.57 -14.80 -1.19
C VAL A 122 -5.70 -13.77 -1.88
N ALA A 123 -4.98 -12.96 -1.10
CA ALA A 123 -4.00 -12.00 -1.59
C ALA A 123 -2.97 -12.66 -2.52
N GLY A 124 -2.51 -11.90 -3.52
CA GLY A 124 -1.57 -12.35 -4.54
C GLY A 124 -2.15 -13.28 -5.61
N ARG A 125 -3.39 -13.78 -5.47
CA ARG A 125 -3.99 -14.69 -6.46
C ARG A 125 -4.77 -13.95 -7.54
N THR A 126 -4.69 -14.48 -8.75
CA THR A 126 -5.44 -14.02 -9.92
C THR A 126 -6.77 -14.75 -10.04
N TYR A 127 -7.81 -14.00 -10.35
CA TYR A 127 -9.19 -14.43 -10.56
C TYR A 127 -9.75 -13.73 -11.81
N THR A 128 -10.90 -14.19 -12.27
CA THR A 128 -11.64 -13.54 -13.36
C THR A 128 -13.06 -13.28 -12.91
N VAL A 129 -13.53 -12.05 -13.05
CA VAL A 129 -14.95 -11.71 -12.96
C VAL A 129 -15.50 -11.50 -14.36
N SER A 130 -16.65 -12.06 -14.67
CA SER A 130 -17.26 -11.99 -16.00
C SER A 130 -18.78 -11.86 -15.95
N TYR A 131 -19.39 -11.47 -17.07
CA TYR A 131 -20.81 -11.61 -17.31
C TYR A 131 -21.08 -12.21 -18.71
N HIS A 132 -22.12 -13.01 -18.79
CA HIS A 132 -22.70 -13.53 -20.01
C HIS A 132 -23.88 -12.66 -20.45
N THR A 133 -23.95 -12.32 -21.74
CA THR A 133 -25.12 -11.71 -22.39
C THR A 133 -25.57 -12.63 -23.53
N THR A 134 -26.89 -12.73 -23.73
CA THR A 134 -27.50 -13.47 -24.85
C THR A 134 -27.61 -12.66 -26.14
N THR A 135 -27.53 -11.32 -26.07
CA THR A 135 -27.69 -10.42 -27.22
C THR A 135 -26.39 -9.75 -27.65
N GLY A 136 -25.35 -9.77 -26.81
CA GLY A 136 -24.00 -9.32 -27.20
C GLY A 136 -23.79 -7.81 -27.13
N GLY A 137 -24.61 -7.09 -26.37
CA GLY A 137 -24.41 -5.67 -26.09
C GLY A 137 -23.37 -5.45 -24.98
N TYR A 138 -22.37 -4.61 -25.24
CA TYR A 138 -21.35 -4.24 -24.26
C TYR A 138 -20.75 -2.86 -24.51
N VAL A 139 -19.97 -2.36 -23.55
CA VAL A 139 -19.10 -1.19 -23.76
C VAL A 139 -17.64 -1.60 -23.81
N ALA A 140 -16.86 -0.98 -24.68
CA ALA A 140 -15.45 -1.29 -24.83
C ALA A 140 -14.56 -0.05 -24.86
N LYS A 141 -13.44 -0.13 -24.13
CA LYS A 141 -12.34 0.84 -24.21
C LYS A 141 -11.03 0.15 -24.61
N PRO A 142 -10.60 0.27 -25.87
CA PRO A 142 -9.29 -0.21 -26.32
C PRO A 142 -8.13 0.50 -25.59
N GLY A 143 -7.00 -0.20 -25.45
CA GLY A 143 -5.77 0.33 -24.88
C GLY A 143 -5.79 0.52 -23.36
N ALA A 144 -6.85 0.06 -22.68
CA ALA A 144 -7.02 0.25 -21.25
C ALA A 144 -6.01 -0.56 -20.41
N PHE A 145 -5.51 -1.68 -20.93
CA PHE A 145 -4.55 -2.55 -20.25
C PHE A 145 -3.13 -2.48 -20.83
N LYS A 146 -2.72 -1.33 -21.40
CA LYS A 146 -1.29 -1.08 -21.72
C LYS A 146 -0.41 -1.16 -20.46
N LYS A 147 -1.00 -0.86 -19.29
CA LYS A 147 -0.48 -1.13 -17.95
C LYS A 147 -1.62 -1.73 -17.11
N PRO A 148 -1.33 -2.55 -16.09
CA PRO A 148 -2.35 -2.98 -15.13
C PRO A 148 -3.00 -1.78 -14.44
N VAL A 149 -4.28 -1.91 -14.08
CA VAL A 149 -5.03 -0.85 -13.38
C VAL A 149 -5.24 -1.26 -11.92
N THR A 150 -4.71 -0.49 -10.98
CA THR A 150 -4.86 -0.76 -9.54
C THR A 150 -5.85 0.21 -8.89
N SER A 151 -6.75 -0.32 -8.07
CA SER A 151 -7.75 0.43 -7.30
C SER A 151 -7.95 -0.24 -5.94
N GLY A 152 -7.47 0.43 -4.87
CA GLY A 152 -7.49 -0.15 -3.53
C GLY A 152 -6.76 -1.51 -3.50
N PRO A 153 -7.36 -2.57 -2.92
CA PRO A 153 -6.74 -3.89 -2.81
C PRO A 153 -6.86 -4.74 -4.10
N LEU A 154 -7.18 -4.15 -5.26
CA LEU A 154 -7.41 -4.89 -6.51
C LEU A 154 -6.51 -4.35 -7.63
N THR A 155 -5.95 -5.26 -8.42
CA THR A 155 -5.24 -4.93 -9.67
C THR A 155 -5.89 -5.65 -10.84
N ALA A 156 -6.49 -4.94 -11.79
CA ALA A 156 -6.96 -5.48 -13.06
C ALA A 156 -5.79 -5.64 -14.03
N GLU A 157 -5.60 -6.86 -14.51
CA GLU A 157 -4.46 -7.26 -15.35
C GLU A 157 -4.81 -7.27 -16.84
N ALA A 158 -6.05 -7.66 -17.17
CA ALA A 158 -6.51 -7.72 -18.55
C ALA A 158 -8.05 -7.76 -18.63
N GLY A 159 -8.60 -7.31 -19.77
CA GLY A 159 -9.95 -7.64 -20.17
C GLY A 159 -9.95 -8.93 -20.99
N VAL A 160 -10.92 -9.79 -20.72
CA VAL A 160 -11.05 -11.12 -21.32
C VAL A 160 -12.43 -11.30 -21.92
N PHE A 161 -12.54 -12.16 -22.93
CA PHE A 161 -13.81 -12.48 -23.59
C PHE A 161 -13.89 -13.94 -24.05
N GLY A 162 -15.10 -14.38 -24.38
CA GLY A 162 -15.43 -15.65 -24.99
C GLY A 162 -16.69 -15.51 -25.86
N ILE A 163 -16.74 -16.23 -26.98
CA ILE A 163 -17.93 -16.34 -27.82
C ILE A 163 -18.58 -17.67 -27.46
N THR A 164 -19.75 -17.62 -26.82
CA THR A 164 -20.37 -18.81 -26.22
C THR A 164 -21.86 -18.63 -25.99
N ASP A 165 -22.66 -19.64 -26.36
CA ASP A 165 -24.12 -19.63 -26.19
C ASP A 165 -24.55 -19.73 -24.71
N LYS A 166 -23.63 -20.15 -23.83
CA LYS A 166 -23.85 -20.29 -22.38
C LYS A 166 -22.70 -19.66 -21.60
N ALA A 167 -22.98 -19.26 -20.37
CA ALA A 167 -21.94 -18.73 -19.48
C ALA A 167 -20.76 -19.71 -19.36
N GLY A 168 -19.53 -19.20 -19.51
CA GLY A 168 -18.31 -20.03 -19.58
C GLY A 168 -17.05 -19.21 -19.33
N PHE A 169 -15.95 -19.86 -18.96
CA PHE A 169 -14.72 -19.14 -18.59
C PHE A 169 -14.13 -18.35 -19.78
N PRO A 170 -14.02 -17.01 -19.71
CA PRO A 170 -13.45 -16.21 -20.78
C PRO A 170 -11.93 -16.20 -20.68
N SER A 171 -11.25 -16.89 -21.60
CA SER A 171 -9.78 -17.02 -21.62
C SER A 171 -9.10 -16.15 -22.68
N ARG A 172 -9.84 -15.60 -23.65
CA ARG A 172 -9.25 -14.84 -24.78
C ARG A 172 -9.01 -13.40 -24.38
N VAL A 173 -7.85 -12.86 -24.73
CA VAL A 173 -7.51 -11.44 -24.59
C VAL A 173 -7.48 -10.80 -25.97
N HIS A 174 -8.16 -9.67 -26.15
CA HIS A 174 -8.15 -8.98 -27.44
C HIS A 174 -6.80 -8.26 -27.66
N PRO A 175 -6.18 -8.29 -28.85
CA PRO A 175 -4.87 -7.68 -29.11
C PRO A 175 -4.78 -6.18 -28.78
N ARG A 176 -5.93 -5.48 -28.82
CA ARG A 176 -6.05 -4.07 -28.44
C ARG A 176 -6.14 -3.81 -26.93
N LEU A 177 -5.97 -4.82 -26.07
CA LEU A 177 -5.95 -4.68 -24.60
C LEU A 177 -7.19 -3.95 -24.06
N VAL A 178 -8.36 -4.49 -24.41
CA VAL A 178 -9.67 -3.86 -24.23
C VAL A 178 -10.16 -4.00 -22.79
N ASN A 179 -10.79 -2.97 -22.25
CA ASN A 179 -11.62 -3.05 -21.04
C ASN A 179 -13.10 -3.15 -21.41
N TYR A 180 -13.76 -4.20 -20.90
CA TYR A 180 -15.19 -4.49 -21.09
C TYR A 180 -16.06 -4.00 -19.91
N TYR A 181 -15.48 -3.24 -18.97
CA TYR A 181 -16.14 -2.66 -17.80
C TYR A 181 -16.93 -3.67 -16.97
N VAL A 182 -16.28 -4.79 -16.69
CA VAL A 182 -16.72 -5.77 -15.69
C VAL A 182 -15.95 -5.51 -14.41
N ASP A 183 -16.66 -5.49 -13.28
CA ASP A 183 -16.14 -5.17 -11.97
C ASP A 183 -16.64 -6.17 -10.92
N LEU A 184 -16.03 -6.08 -9.75
CA LEU A 184 -16.41 -6.81 -8.56
C LEU A 184 -16.74 -5.85 -7.43
N ILE A 185 -17.60 -6.31 -6.53
CA ILE A 185 -17.77 -5.71 -5.21
C ILE A 185 -16.89 -6.52 -4.27
N PHE A 186 -15.79 -5.90 -3.85
CA PHE A 186 -14.79 -6.56 -3.04
C PHE A 186 -14.85 -6.05 -1.62
N ARG A 187 -15.27 -6.91 -0.71
CA ARG A 187 -15.35 -6.63 0.70
C ARG A 187 -14.06 -7.06 1.38
N HIS A 188 -13.37 -6.13 2.01
CA HIS A 188 -12.17 -6.41 2.78
C HIS A 188 -12.24 -5.72 4.12
N ARG A 189 -11.53 -6.27 5.10
CA ARG A 189 -11.41 -5.65 6.40
C ARG A 189 -10.26 -4.66 6.39
N GLU A 190 -10.54 -3.46 6.86
CA GLU A 190 -9.54 -2.54 7.34
C GLU A 190 -9.67 -2.42 8.84
N ARG A 191 -8.54 -2.52 9.54
CA ARG A 191 -8.54 -2.22 10.96
C ARG A 191 -8.57 -0.70 11.10
N ARG A 192 -9.68 -0.19 11.64
CA ARG A 192 -9.78 1.20 12.06
C ARG A 192 -9.70 1.24 13.58
N TRP A 193 -8.72 1.95 14.08
CA TRP A 193 -8.51 2.11 15.51
C TRP A 193 -9.47 3.19 16.04
N HIS A 194 -10.37 2.81 16.94
CA HIS A 194 -11.12 3.76 17.77
C HIS A 194 -10.60 3.62 19.20
N HIS A 195 -10.40 4.74 19.88
CA HIS A 195 -10.16 4.73 21.32
C HIS A 195 -11.49 4.94 22.03
N PRO A 196 -11.91 4.07 22.98
CA PRO A 196 -12.93 4.45 23.94
C PRO A 196 -12.41 5.67 24.68
N ARG A 197 -13.23 6.72 24.74
CA ARG A 197 -12.97 7.88 25.60
C ARG A 197 -12.70 7.36 27.01
N PRO A 198 -11.68 7.86 27.73
CA PRO A 198 -11.60 7.64 29.17
C PRO A 198 -12.93 8.12 29.77
N SER A 199 -13.68 7.22 30.41
CA SER A 199 -14.76 7.64 31.30
C SER A 199 -14.15 8.63 32.28
N GLY A 200 -14.78 9.81 32.38
CA GLY A 200 -14.24 10.98 33.04
C GLY A 200 -13.72 10.72 34.46
N ARG A 201 -12.84 11.63 34.89
CA ARG A 201 -12.33 11.77 36.25
C ARG A 201 -13.45 11.57 37.28
N PRO A 202 -13.20 10.88 38.43
CA PRO A 202 -14.17 10.86 39.52
C PRO A 202 -14.39 12.30 40.00
N GLY A 203 -15.61 12.82 39.82
CA GLY A 203 -16.02 14.13 40.35
C GLY A 203 -16.68 15.09 39.37
N GLU A 204 -16.88 14.75 38.10
CA GLU A 204 -17.65 15.61 37.18
C GLU A 204 -19.09 15.10 37.04
N PRO A 205 -20.12 15.95 37.26
CA PRO A 205 -21.51 15.52 37.19
C PRO A 205 -21.86 15.11 35.75
N THR A 206 -22.47 13.94 35.62
CA THR A 206 -22.94 13.38 34.34
C THR A 206 -23.94 14.35 33.70
N PRO A 207 -23.77 14.80 32.44
CA PRO A 207 -24.85 15.50 31.77
C PRO A 207 -25.94 14.47 31.42
N THR A 208 -27.09 14.63 32.06
CA THR A 208 -28.33 13.94 31.69
C THR A 208 -28.64 14.27 30.23
N SER A 209 -28.76 13.26 29.37
CA SER A 209 -29.26 13.44 28.01
C SER A 209 -30.72 13.89 28.06
N SER A 210 -30.98 15.17 27.81
CA SER A 210 -32.32 15.65 27.48
C SER A 210 -32.54 15.38 25.99
N ALA A 211 -33.42 14.44 25.69
CA ALA A 211 -34.04 14.34 24.38
C ALA A 211 -35.18 15.37 24.29
N SER A 212 -35.06 16.32 23.35
CA SER A 212 -36.14 17.12 22.78
C SER A 212 -35.53 17.80 21.54
N GLY A 213 -36.00 17.61 20.31
CA GLY A 213 -37.37 17.89 19.89
C GLY A 213 -37.51 19.41 19.75
N GLY A 214 -37.47 19.93 18.53
CA GLY A 214 -37.53 21.37 18.21
C GLY A 214 -36.84 21.66 16.88
N GLU A 215 -37.41 21.24 15.75
CA GLU A 215 -38.40 21.99 14.96
C GLU A 215 -37.71 22.98 13.99
N ALA A 216 -37.79 22.61 12.71
CA ALA A 216 -37.29 23.37 11.59
C ALA A 216 -38.28 24.49 11.24
N THR A 217 -37.76 25.68 11.01
CA THR A 217 -38.44 26.73 10.22
C THR A 217 -37.45 27.38 9.24
N PRO A 218 -37.94 27.85 8.07
CA PRO A 218 -37.17 27.82 6.83
C PRO A 218 -36.88 29.21 6.20
N ASP A 219 -35.84 29.24 5.37
CA ASP A 219 -35.59 30.12 4.19
C ASP A 219 -35.43 31.66 4.43
N PRO A 220 -34.96 32.52 3.49
CA PRO A 220 -35.08 32.43 2.03
C PRO A 220 -33.82 32.64 1.16
N SER A 221 -33.82 31.88 0.06
CA SER A 221 -33.61 32.31 -1.33
C SER A 221 -32.22 32.77 -1.79
N LEU A 222 -31.65 32.01 -2.72
CA LEU A 222 -30.75 32.52 -3.76
C LEU A 222 -31.30 32.11 -5.13
N THR A 223 -31.58 33.09 -5.98
CA THR A 223 -31.51 33.03 -7.46
C THR A 223 -31.81 34.44 -8.03
N PRO A 224 -31.53 34.73 -9.31
CA PRO A 224 -30.49 34.21 -10.23
C PRO A 224 -29.79 35.31 -11.06
N SER A 225 -28.90 34.85 -11.97
CA SER A 225 -28.61 35.42 -13.31
C SER A 225 -27.47 36.46 -13.42
N GLN A 226 -26.43 36.12 -14.19
CA GLN A 226 -26.32 36.55 -15.60
C GLN A 226 -25.12 35.92 -16.32
N THR A 227 -25.38 35.48 -17.55
CA THR A 227 -24.46 35.06 -18.61
C THR A 227 -23.68 36.26 -19.17
N PRO A 228 -22.46 36.06 -19.71
CA PRO A 228 -22.21 36.64 -21.04
C PRO A 228 -21.58 35.67 -22.06
N THR A 229 -22.01 35.92 -23.29
CA THR A 229 -21.79 35.32 -24.61
C THR A 229 -20.35 35.37 -25.15
N LEU A 230 -20.01 34.36 -25.96
CA LEU A 230 -18.87 34.36 -26.90
C LEU A 230 -19.08 35.35 -28.06
N PRO A 231 -18.00 35.92 -28.63
CA PRO A 231 -17.99 36.36 -30.01
C PRO A 231 -17.47 35.27 -30.95
N SER A 232 -18.16 35.18 -32.09
CA SER A 232 -17.92 34.38 -33.29
C SER A 232 -17.02 35.15 -34.24
N GLU A 233 -15.98 34.53 -34.80
CA GLU A 233 -15.42 34.94 -36.10
C GLU A 233 -14.88 33.74 -36.92
N THR A 234 -15.34 33.65 -38.17
CA THR A 234 -14.78 32.94 -39.34
C THR A 234 -15.26 33.78 -40.53
N PRO A 235 -14.42 34.19 -41.49
CA PRO A 235 -14.04 33.36 -42.67
C PRO A 235 -12.60 33.64 -43.18
N THR A 236 -11.93 32.87 -44.05
CA THR A 236 -12.26 32.52 -45.44
C THR A 236 -11.18 31.57 -45.99
N ALA A 237 -11.53 30.73 -46.97
CA ALA A 237 -10.65 29.86 -47.77
C ALA A 237 -9.76 30.65 -48.78
N PRO A 238 -8.86 29.99 -49.52
CA PRO A 238 -9.28 29.56 -50.85
C PRO A 238 -8.80 28.16 -51.32
N ASP A 239 -9.51 27.77 -52.37
CA ASP A 239 -9.54 26.63 -53.28
C ASP A 239 -8.20 26.15 -53.89
N ALA A 240 -8.11 24.85 -54.20
CA ALA A 240 -7.67 24.30 -55.50
C ALA A 240 -7.60 22.76 -55.47
N THR A 241 -8.37 22.12 -56.37
CA THR A 241 -8.19 20.72 -56.84
C THR A 241 -7.35 20.77 -58.14
N PRO A 242 -6.60 19.71 -58.54
CA PRO A 242 -7.20 18.71 -59.46
C PRO A 242 -6.64 17.25 -59.41
N SER A 243 -7.56 16.31 -59.68
CA SER A 243 -7.49 15.14 -60.60
C SER A 243 -6.43 14.01 -60.53
N LEU A 244 -6.95 12.78 -60.61
CA LEU A 244 -6.33 11.45 -60.79
C LEU A 244 -5.55 11.25 -62.11
N PRO A 245 -4.76 10.16 -62.20
CA PRO A 245 -5.13 9.14 -63.18
C PRO A 245 -5.07 7.67 -62.70
N SER A 246 -5.84 6.88 -63.45
CA SER A 246 -6.04 5.42 -63.48
C SER A 246 -4.79 4.64 -63.93
N GLU A 247 -4.65 3.37 -63.53
CA GLU A 247 -4.28 2.26 -64.44
C GLU A 247 -4.43 0.86 -63.78
N THR A 248 -5.00 -0.07 -64.56
CA THR A 248 -5.08 -1.53 -64.38
C THR A 248 -4.28 -2.17 -65.52
N PRO A 249 -3.57 -3.30 -65.32
CA PRO A 249 -3.89 -4.53 -66.10
C PRO A 249 -3.68 -5.83 -65.29
N THR A 250 -4.64 -6.77 -65.26
CA THR A 250 -4.85 -7.94 -66.16
C THR A 250 -4.13 -9.24 -65.73
N ALA A 251 -4.92 -10.31 -65.52
CA ALA A 251 -4.51 -11.68 -65.22
C ALA A 251 -4.10 -12.48 -66.50
N PRO A 252 -3.53 -13.70 -66.35
CA PRO A 252 -4.30 -14.91 -66.71
C PRO A 252 -4.06 -16.09 -65.73
N SER A 253 -5.10 -16.80 -65.27
CA SER A 253 -5.72 -18.02 -65.84
C SER A 253 -4.86 -19.29 -65.80
N ALA A 254 -5.27 -20.28 -64.99
CA ALA A 254 -5.29 -21.70 -65.36
C ALA A 254 -6.06 -22.57 -64.33
N THR A 255 -7.04 -23.32 -64.83
CA THR A 255 -7.70 -24.54 -64.30
C THR A 255 -8.36 -25.19 -65.54
N PRO A 256 -8.59 -26.51 -65.73
CA PRO A 256 -8.67 -27.65 -64.79
C PRO A 256 -7.88 -28.91 -65.23
N THR A 257 -7.92 -30.02 -64.45
CA THR A 257 -8.44 -31.34 -64.89
C THR A 257 -8.46 -32.36 -63.72
N ARG A 258 -9.35 -33.33 -63.85
CA ARG A 258 -10.03 -34.23 -62.89
C ARG A 258 -9.24 -35.46 -62.39
N THR A 259 -9.58 -35.84 -61.15
CA THR A 259 -9.98 -37.18 -60.61
C THR A 259 -9.07 -38.41 -60.76
N ARG A 260 -8.78 -39.08 -59.63
CA ARG A 260 -9.05 -40.52 -59.38
C ARG A 260 -8.84 -40.92 -57.91
N THR A 261 -9.85 -41.58 -57.33
CA THR A 261 -9.84 -42.42 -56.10
C THR A 261 -9.13 -43.76 -56.36
N PRO A 262 -8.61 -44.53 -55.36
CA PRO A 262 -9.40 -45.37 -54.42
C PRO A 262 -8.87 -45.34 -52.95
N SER A 263 -9.72 -45.39 -51.92
CA SER A 263 -10.25 -46.54 -51.14
C SER A 263 -9.38 -47.08 -49.97
N ALA A 264 -10.08 -47.29 -48.84
CA ALA A 264 -9.90 -48.23 -47.72
C ALA A 264 -9.24 -47.76 -46.39
N THR A 265 -10.08 -47.83 -45.36
CA THR A 265 -9.91 -47.62 -43.90
C THR A 265 -9.11 -48.74 -43.21
N PRO A 266 -8.55 -48.49 -42.01
CA PRO A 266 -9.05 -49.27 -40.87
C PRO A 266 -9.33 -48.45 -39.60
N THR A 267 -10.33 -48.94 -38.88
CA THR A 267 -10.88 -48.47 -37.60
C THR A 267 -10.04 -49.00 -36.44
N PHE A 268 -9.75 -48.17 -35.42
CA PHE A 268 -9.23 -48.63 -34.13
C PHE A 268 -10.29 -48.53 -33.03
N THR A 269 -10.69 -49.71 -32.55
CA THR A 269 -11.60 -49.95 -31.42
C THR A 269 -10.83 -49.78 -30.10
N ARG A 270 -11.37 -49.00 -29.15
CA ARG A 270 -10.79 -48.85 -27.79
C ARG A 270 -11.22 -50.03 -26.91
N THR A 271 -10.23 -50.67 -26.28
CA THR A 271 -10.38 -51.72 -25.25
C THR A 271 -10.69 -51.07 -23.88
N PRO A 272 -11.56 -51.67 -23.03
CA PRO A 272 -11.88 -51.12 -21.72
C PRO A 272 -10.83 -51.50 -20.65
N LYS A 273 -10.49 -50.53 -19.78
CA LYS A 273 -9.62 -50.71 -18.61
C LYS A 273 -10.42 -51.33 -17.44
N PRO A 274 -9.88 -52.30 -16.68
CA PRO A 274 -10.63 -52.95 -15.60
C PRO A 274 -10.77 -52.07 -14.36
N SER A 275 -11.90 -52.26 -13.67
CA SER A 275 -12.24 -51.73 -12.36
C SER A 275 -11.56 -52.53 -11.25
N PRO A 276 -11.09 -51.91 -10.15
CA PRO A 276 -10.87 -52.60 -8.90
C PRO A 276 -11.95 -52.26 -7.85
N THR A 277 -12.44 -53.35 -7.27
CA THR A 277 -13.35 -53.58 -6.15
C THR A 277 -13.10 -52.72 -4.91
N GLU A 278 -14.19 -52.26 -4.28
CA GLU A 278 -14.24 -51.62 -2.96
C GLU A 278 -13.71 -52.54 -1.86
N THR A 279 -12.87 -52.00 -0.96
CA THR A 279 -12.58 -52.61 0.34
C THR A 279 -12.67 -51.54 1.43
N LYS A 280 -13.37 -51.90 2.50
CA LYS A 280 -13.77 -51.10 3.69
C LYS A 280 -12.70 -50.20 4.28
N ASP A 281 -13.16 -49.02 4.73
CA ASP A 281 -12.47 -48.03 5.57
C ASP A 281 -11.69 -48.61 6.76
N PRO A 282 -10.49 -48.07 7.01
CA PRO A 282 -10.04 -47.73 8.35
C PRO A 282 -10.11 -46.21 8.57
N SER A 283 -10.65 -45.85 9.73
CA SER A 283 -10.76 -44.51 10.34
C SER A 283 -9.63 -43.53 9.96
N PRO A 284 -9.96 -42.25 9.62
CA PRO A 284 -8.94 -41.25 9.32
C PRO A 284 -8.17 -40.85 10.58
N THR A 285 -6.85 -41.01 10.52
CA THR A 285 -5.89 -40.29 11.37
C THR A 285 -6.02 -38.78 11.09
N PRO A 286 -6.05 -37.89 12.09
CA PRO A 286 -6.26 -36.46 11.89
C PRO A 286 -5.14 -35.84 11.05
N ALA A 287 -5.50 -35.20 9.94
CA ALA A 287 -4.59 -34.32 9.21
C ALA A 287 -4.35 -33.01 10.01
N PRO A 288 -3.12 -32.48 10.07
CA PRO A 288 -2.81 -31.24 10.79
C PRO A 288 -3.57 -30.03 10.22
N PRO A 289 -3.98 -29.05 11.04
CA PRO A 289 -4.78 -27.91 10.59
C PRO A 289 -3.96 -26.99 9.67
N THR A 290 -4.48 -26.71 8.46
CA THR A 290 -3.93 -25.70 7.55
C THR A 290 -4.33 -24.30 8.02
N LYS A 291 -3.35 -23.62 8.61
CA LYS A 291 -3.41 -22.27 9.16
C LYS A 291 -3.64 -21.23 8.06
N THR A 292 -4.75 -20.50 8.18
CA THR A 292 -4.91 -19.14 7.65
C THR A 292 -3.91 -18.21 8.36
N SER A 293 -3.01 -17.56 7.64
CA SER A 293 -2.17 -16.48 8.19
C SER A 293 -2.53 -15.18 7.48
N SER A 294 -3.49 -14.44 8.05
CA SER A 294 -3.32 -12.98 8.11
C SER A 294 -2.16 -12.68 9.07
N PRO A 295 -1.44 -11.57 8.91
CA PRO A 295 -0.48 -11.10 9.92
C PRO A 295 -1.15 -11.07 11.30
N PRO A 296 -0.51 -11.58 12.36
CA PRO A 296 -0.93 -11.22 13.70
C PRO A 296 -0.76 -9.71 13.88
N PRO A 297 -1.49 -9.07 14.81
CA PRO A 297 -1.15 -7.71 15.21
C PRO A 297 0.31 -7.68 15.66
N THR A 298 1.07 -6.67 15.24
CA THR A 298 2.28 -6.20 15.91
C THR A 298 1.91 -5.80 17.34
N ARG A 299 1.80 -6.76 18.25
CA ARG A 299 1.56 -6.46 19.68
C ARG A 299 2.78 -5.72 20.20
N GLY A 300 2.72 -4.39 20.28
CA GLY A 300 3.70 -3.55 20.94
C GLY A 300 4.68 -2.76 20.06
N PHE A 301 4.51 -2.74 18.73
CA PHE A 301 5.32 -1.86 17.85
C PHE A 301 4.50 -0.65 17.34
N PRO A 302 5.14 0.50 17.03
CA PRO A 302 4.44 1.71 16.62
C PRO A 302 3.65 1.54 15.33
N GLY A 303 2.61 2.35 15.16
CA GLY A 303 1.81 2.43 13.95
C GLY A 303 1.02 3.73 13.88
N ALA A 304 0.22 3.92 12.82
CA ALA A 304 -0.55 5.15 12.60
C ALA A 304 -1.49 5.59 13.76
N GLY A 305 -1.71 4.73 14.76
CA GLY A 305 -2.51 5.06 15.94
C GLY A 305 -1.73 5.73 17.09
N ASP A 306 -0.41 5.56 17.15
CA ASP A 306 0.46 6.10 18.22
C ASP A 306 1.68 6.88 17.70
N THR A 307 1.79 7.03 16.38
CA THR A 307 2.74 7.89 15.67
C THR A 307 2.03 9.00 14.90
N GLY A 308 2.79 10.00 14.46
CA GLY A 308 2.25 11.13 13.72
C GLY A 308 1.67 12.22 14.64
N VAL A 309 0.85 13.09 14.06
CA VAL A 309 0.21 14.18 14.81
C VAL A 309 -0.78 13.60 15.82
N PRO A 310 -0.68 13.92 17.13
CA PRO A 310 -1.60 13.40 18.12
C PRO A 310 -3.04 13.84 17.85
N ALA A 311 -3.98 12.93 18.08
CA ALA A 311 -5.41 13.23 17.91
C ALA A 311 -5.82 14.44 18.76
N GLY A 312 -6.61 15.34 18.17
CA GLY A 312 -7.11 16.54 18.83
C GLY A 312 -6.19 17.76 18.76
N VAL A 313 -4.98 17.62 18.18
CA VAL A 313 -4.15 18.79 17.85
C VAL A 313 -4.78 19.56 16.69
N THR A 314 -5.06 20.83 16.91
CA THR A 314 -5.48 21.76 15.85
C THR A 314 -4.26 22.30 15.14
N LEU A 315 -4.13 21.99 13.84
CA LEU A 315 -3.01 22.45 13.04
C LEU A 315 -3.26 23.82 12.42
N LYS A 316 -2.22 24.64 12.36
CA LYS A 316 -2.19 25.91 11.66
C LYS A 316 -1.54 25.73 10.28
N GLU A 317 -2.27 26.10 9.24
CA GLU A 317 -1.77 26.04 7.86
C GLU A 317 -0.54 26.94 7.67
N SER A 318 0.45 26.39 6.95
CA SER A 318 1.66 27.08 6.51
C SER A 318 2.08 26.57 5.14
N LYS A 319 2.77 27.42 4.38
CA LYS A 319 3.60 26.97 3.26
C LYS A 319 4.94 26.44 3.79
N SER A 320 5.92 26.22 2.91
CA SER A 320 7.30 25.93 3.30
C SER A 320 7.82 26.89 4.37
N ILE A 321 8.61 26.35 5.31
CA ILE A 321 9.18 27.08 6.43
C ILE A 321 10.70 27.00 6.31
N THR A 322 11.38 28.14 6.43
CA THR A 322 12.84 28.18 6.61
C THR A 322 13.14 28.63 8.04
N VAL A 323 13.88 27.82 8.76
CA VAL A 323 14.31 28.08 10.14
C VAL A 323 15.76 28.50 10.14
N THR A 324 16.05 29.73 10.56
CA THR A 324 17.42 30.29 10.61
C THR A 324 17.87 30.68 12.02
N LYS A 325 16.99 30.46 13.02
CA LYS A 325 17.26 30.79 14.42
C LYS A 325 17.37 29.53 15.25
N ASP A 326 18.48 29.38 15.95
CA ASP A 326 18.73 28.27 16.86
C ASP A 326 17.64 28.18 17.95
N GLY A 327 17.30 26.96 18.36
CA GLY A 327 16.29 26.70 19.39
C GLY A 327 14.84 26.95 18.95
N THR A 328 14.59 27.21 17.67
CA THR A 328 13.22 27.44 17.17
C THR A 328 12.34 26.21 17.38
N VAL A 329 11.10 26.44 17.79
CA VAL A 329 10.08 25.39 17.91
C VAL A 329 8.99 25.60 16.86
N ILE A 330 8.80 24.60 16.00
CA ILE A 330 7.63 24.46 15.13
C ILE A 330 6.68 23.50 15.82
N ASP A 331 5.49 23.98 16.17
CA ASP A 331 4.47 23.20 16.87
C ASP A 331 3.13 23.35 16.17
N ALA A 332 2.39 22.24 16.05
CA ALA A 332 1.01 22.22 15.55
C ALA A 332 0.83 22.91 14.18
N MET A 333 1.72 22.63 13.21
CA MET A 333 1.61 23.19 11.86
C MET A 333 1.10 22.15 10.85
N GLU A 334 0.31 22.60 9.88
CA GLU A 334 0.01 21.89 8.63
C GLU A 334 0.84 22.55 7.52
N VAL A 335 2.01 21.98 7.25
CA VAL A 335 2.98 22.52 6.29
C VAL A 335 2.73 21.90 4.92
N ARG A 336 2.41 22.74 3.94
CA ARG A 336 2.35 22.36 2.52
C ARG A 336 3.61 22.84 1.81
N GLY A 337 4.63 21.99 1.82
CA GLY A 337 5.98 22.33 1.33
C GLY A 337 7.08 21.66 2.14
N GLU A 338 8.28 22.23 2.06
CA GLU A 338 9.48 21.79 2.78
C GLU A 338 9.66 22.56 4.09
N ILE A 339 10.13 21.88 5.15
CA ILE A 339 10.73 22.55 6.30
C ILE A 339 12.26 22.50 6.16
N ASN A 340 12.85 23.65 5.85
CA ASN A 340 14.28 23.85 5.71
C ASN A 340 14.91 24.33 7.03
N VAL A 341 15.68 23.48 7.69
CA VAL A 341 16.31 23.75 8.99
C VAL A 341 17.78 24.14 8.78
N ASP A 342 18.03 25.45 8.77
CA ASP A 342 19.36 26.08 8.74
C ASP A 342 19.68 26.72 10.11
N ALA A 343 19.46 25.96 11.18
CA ALA A 343 19.65 26.37 12.57
C ALA A 343 19.90 25.15 13.46
N ASN A 344 20.51 25.35 14.62
CA ASN A 344 20.74 24.30 15.61
C ASN A 344 19.55 24.15 16.57
N ASP A 345 19.45 22.98 17.20
CA ASP A 345 18.56 22.71 18.34
C ASP A 345 17.08 23.01 18.05
N VAL A 346 16.67 22.82 16.79
CA VAL A 346 15.29 23.05 16.35
C VAL A 346 14.41 21.88 16.76
N VAL A 347 13.21 22.19 17.26
CA VAL A 347 12.19 21.19 17.60
C VAL A 347 11.00 21.34 16.67
N ILE A 348 10.67 20.29 15.94
CA ILE A 348 9.44 20.15 15.16
C ILE A 348 8.57 19.14 15.87
N LYS A 349 7.39 19.56 16.33
CA LYS A 349 6.47 18.67 17.04
C LYS A 349 5.01 18.86 16.65
N ASN A 350 4.22 17.79 16.79
CA ASN A 350 2.79 17.80 16.51
C ASN A 350 2.47 18.37 15.12
N THR A 351 3.35 18.19 14.15
CA THR A 351 3.32 18.90 12.87
C THR A 351 3.09 17.91 11.75
N ARG A 352 2.27 18.30 10.78
CA ARG A 352 2.05 17.54 9.56
C ARG A 352 2.72 18.24 8.39
N VAL A 353 3.47 17.49 7.60
CA VAL A 353 4.22 17.98 6.45
C VAL A 353 3.77 17.24 5.20
N ALA A 354 2.93 17.89 4.41
CA ALA A 354 2.59 17.48 3.06
C ALA A 354 3.69 17.99 2.12
N ALA A 355 4.72 17.17 1.93
CA ALA A 355 5.93 17.50 1.19
C ALA A 355 5.63 17.78 -0.29
N ALA A 356 6.27 18.82 -0.83
CA ALA A 356 6.10 19.18 -2.24
C ALA A 356 6.88 18.23 -3.16
N PRO A 357 6.43 18.05 -4.42
CA PRO A 357 7.20 17.33 -5.44
C PRO A 357 8.60 17.92 -5.67
N GLY A 358 9.59 17.07 -5.87
CA GLY A 358 10.99 17.45 -6.10
C GLY A 358 11.72 18.02 -4.89
N GLN A 359 11.08 18.08 -3.72
CA GLN A 359 11.64 18.61 -2.48
C GLN A 359 11.76 17.52 -1.40
N TRP A 360 12.27 17.93 -0.24
CA TRP A 360 12.30 17.15 0.99
C TRP A 360 11.07 17.48 1.85
N GLY A 361 10.63 16.56 2.70
CA GLY A 361 9.69 16.93 3.77
C GLY A 361 10.37 17.86 4.77
N ILE A 362 11.43 17.36 5.41
CA ILE A 362 12.25 18.09 6.37
C ILE A 362 13.73 17.91 6.04
N ILE A 363 14.51 18.98 6.05
CA ILE A 363 15.96 18.94 5.85
C ILE A 363 16.70 19.64 6.99
N GLN A 364 17.60 18.93 7.68
CA GLN A 364 18.66 19.53 8.50
C GLN A 364 19.85 19.83 7.58
N ARG A 365 20.20 21.11 7.45
CA ARG A 365 21.30 21.55 6.58
C ARG A 365 22.67 21.19 7.15
N GLN A 366 23.64 21.13 6.26
CA GLN A 366 25.04 20.90 6.61
C GLN A 366 25.53 21.92 7.63
N GLY A 367 26.32 21.47 8.61
CA GLY A 367 26.84 22.32 9.69
C GLY A 367 25.84 22.65 10.80
N ARG A 368 24.60 22.13 10.73
CA ARG A 368 23.58 22.24 11.79
C ARG A 368 23.41 20.94 12.53
N SER A 369 22.99 20.99 13.78
CA SER A 369 22.82 19.82 14.64
C SER A 369 21.66 19.99 15.61
N GLY A 370 21.17 18.89 16.18
CA GLY A 370 20.19 18.92 17.27
C GLY A 370 18.75 19.03 16.80
N LEU A 371 18.44 18.78 15.53
CA LEU A 371 17.06 18.70 15.07
C LEU A 371 16.33 17.57 15.79
N VAL A 372 15.17 17.91 16.36
CA VAL A 372 14.23 16.97 16.96
C VAL A 372 12.93 17.02 16.17
N VAL A 373 12.47 15.87 15.68
CA VAL A 373 11.15 15.69 15.06
C VAL A 373 10.34 14.72 15.93
N GLU A 374 9.21 15.18 16.47
CA GLU A 374 8.42 14.41 17.43
C GLU A 374 6.92 14.45 17.11
N ASN A 375 6.23 13.31 17.23
CA ASN A 375 4.77 13.25 17.02
C ASN A 375 4.33 13.97 15.73
N SER A 376 4.99 13.67 14.61
CA SER A 376 4.80 14.43 13.37
C SER A 376 4.59 13.50 12.20
N GLU A 377 3.72 13.90 11.27
CA GLU A 377 3.37 13.14 10.08
C GLU A 377 4.07 13.77 8.87
N ILE A 378 4.79 13.00 8.06
CA ILE A 378 5.50 13.48 6.88
C ILE A 378 5.15 12.59 5.70
N PHE A 379 4.58 13.19 4.65
CA PHE A 379 4.13 12.42 3.50
C PHE A 379 4.19 13.18 2.18
N GLY A 380 4.28 12.43 1.09
CA GLY A 380 4.18 12.92 -0.28
C GLY A 380 2.80 12.63 -0.87
N ASN A 381 2.57 13.08 -2.10
CA ASN A 381 1.28 12.87 -2.78
C ASN A 381 1.16 11.50 -3.48
N GLY A 382 2.27 10.74 -3.54
CA GLY A 382 2.37 9.41 -4.15
C GLY A 382 2.19 9.35 -5.67
N LYS A 383 2.15 10.51 -6.33
CA LYS A 383 2.06 10.67 -7.80
C LYS A 383 3.34 11.26 -8.36
N ASP A 384 3.88 12.24 -7.66
CA ASP A 384 5.12 12.93 -7.97
C ASP A 384 6.16 12.60 -6.91
N GLN A 385 7.42 12.63 -7.30
CA GLN A 385 8.52 12.24 -6.44
C GLN A 385 8.72 13.26 -5.32
N THR A 386 8.46 12.86 -4.08
CA THR A 386 9.08 13.45 -2.89
C THR A 386 10.25 12.55 -2.51
N GLN A 387 11.47 13.04 -2.64
CA GLN A 387 12.63 12.16 -2.63
C GLN A 387 13.01 11.71 -1.21
N PHE A 388 12.91 12.57 -0.19
CA PHE A 388 13.08 12.19 1.23
C PHE A 388 11.96 12.73 2.11
N GLY A 389 11.51 11.93 3.09
CA GLY A 389 10.70 12.41 4.20
C GLY A 389 11.52 13.32 5.11
N ILE A 390 12.63 12.80 5.65
CA ILE A 390 13.59 13.56 6.45
C ILE A 390 14.99 13.29 5.92
N ILE A 391 15.75 14.35 5.63
CA ILE A 391 17.16 14.24 5.25
C ILE A 391 18.03 15.03 6.24
N ASN A 392 19.06 14.37 6.77
CA ASN A 392 20.04 14.97 7.64
C ASN A 392 21.40 15.11 6.93
N GLN A 393 21.80 16.35 6.65
CA GLN A 393 23.12 16.68 6.10
C GLN A 393 24.12 17.13 7.19
N GLY A 394 23.68 17.19 8.44
CA GLY A 394 24.39 17.80 9.55
C GLY A 394 24.78 16.81 10.65
N GLY A 395 24.71 17.31 11.89
CA GLY A 395 25.04 16.62 13.12
C GLY A 395 23.92 15.69 13.61
N ASP A 396 23.69 15.65 14.91
CA ASP A 396 22.69 14.78 15.53
C ASP A 396 21.26 15.11 15.03
N LEU A 397 20.49 14.05 14.79
CA LEU A 397 19.06 14.08 14.52
C LEU A 397 18.33 13.17 15.53
N THR A 398 17.23 13.64 16.09
CA THR A 398 16.27 12.76 16.79
C THR A 398 14.94 12.75 16.09
N VAL A 399 14.43 11.57 15.72
CA VAL A 399 13.08 11.39 15.20
C VAL A 399 12.34 10.41 16.10
N ARG A 400 11.23 10.84 16.69
CA ARG A 400 10.44 10.01 17.59
C ARG A 400 8.94 10.07 17.34
N ARG A 401 8.28 8.91 17.36
CA ARG A 401 6.82 8.79 17.14
C ARG A 401 6.34 9.53 15.88
N ALA A 402 7.18 9.55 14.83
CA ALA A 402 6.83 10.10 13.54
C ALA A 402 6.13 9.04 12.68
N ASP A 403 5.18 9.50 11.87
CA ASP A 403 4.54 8.70 10.82
C ASP A 403 5.05 9.20 9.46
N ILE A 404 5.75 8.35 8.71
CA ILE A 404 6.40 8.73 7.45
C ILE A 404 5.97 7.78 6.34
N HIS A 405 5.26 8.31 5.34
CA HIS A 405 4.67 7.48 4.30
C HIS A 405 4.49 8.16 2.95
N THR A 406 4.21 7.37 1.90
CA THR A 406 3.83 7.90 0.57
C THR A 406 4.89 8.83 -0.05
N ILE A 407 6.15 8.47 0.19
CA ILE A 407 7.39 9.18 -0.16
C ILE A 407 8.37 8.18 -0.77
N SER A 408 9.42 8.66 -1.45
CA SER A 408 10.45 7.77 -1.98
C SER A 408 11.30 7.21 -0.84
N ASN A 409 12.18 8.00 -0.21
CA ASN A 409 13.01 7.54 0.90
C ASN A 409 12.54 8.13 2.24
N GLY A 410 12.52 7.34 3.31
CA GLY A 410 12.04 7.77 4.63
C GLY A 410 12.97 8.76 5.31
N ILE A 411 13.92 8.25 6.08
CA ILE A 411 14.87 9.03 6.86
C ILE A 411 16.29 8.72 6.39
N LEU A 412 17.04 9.74 5.98
CA LEU A 412 18.48 9.65 5.77
C LEU A 412 19.23 10.30 6.93
N THR A 413 20.02 9.51 7.67
CA THR A 413 20.96 10.03 8.65
C THR A 413 22.06 9.04 8.99
N ASP A 414 23.27 9.56 9.27
CA ASP A 414 24.41 8.76 9.72
C ASP A 414 24.54 8.70 11.26
N GLN A 415 23.84 9.56 12.01
CA GLN A 415 23.99 9.67 13.47
C GLN A 415 22.72 10.18 14.16
N GLY A 416 22.58 9.86 15.44
CA GLY A 416 21.46 10.29 16.28
C GLY A 416 20.53 9.15 16.70
N LEU A 417 19.24 9.46 16.87
CA LEU A 417 18.23 8.56 17.44
C LEU A 417 16.96 8.53 16.59
N ILE A 418 16.62 7.34 16.09
CA ILE A 418 15.37 7.06 15.38
C ILE A 418 14.57 6.07 16.24
N GLU A 419 13.55 6.57 16.95
CA GLU A 419 12.83 5.80 17.97
C GLU A 419 11.31 5.81 17.83
N GLY A 420 10.69 4.63 17.89
CA GLY A 420 9.23 4.57 18.05
C GLY A 420 8.46 5.11 16.86
N ASN A 421 9.04 5.11 15.66
CA ASN A 421 8.43 5.65 14.45
C ASN A 421 7.69 4.58 13.64
N TYR A 422 6.77 5.03 12.79
CA TYR A 422 6.09 4.22 11.80
C TYR A 422 6.48 4.71 10.40
N LEU A 423 7.17 3.86 9.65
CA LEU A 423 7.62 4.16 8.30
C LEU A 423 7.02 3.13 7.36
N HIS A 424 6.17 3.57 6.41
CA HIS A 424 5.41 2.64 5.58
C HIS A 424 5.01 3.21 4.21
N ASP A 425 4.47 2.35 3.36
CA ASP A 425 3.96 2.70 2.03
C ASP A 425 4.87 3.61 1.19
N PRO A 426 6.15 3.26 1.01
CA PRO A 426 7.00 3.98 0.08
C PRO A 426 6.42 4.00 -1.33
N LYS A 427 6.90 4.95 -2.13
CA LYS A 427 6.52 5.10 -3.53
C LYS A 427 7.75 5.08 -4.39
N TYR A 428 7.78 4.11 -5.30
CA TYR A 428 8.82 4.00 -6.31
C TYR A 428 8.62 5.02 -7.42
N PHE A 429 9.68 5.74 -7.74
CA PHE A 429 9.79 6.54 -8.96
C PHE A 429 10.98 6.04 -9.78
N SER A 430 10.90 6.14 -11.10
CA SER A 430 11.91 5.58 -11.99
C SER A 430 13.30 6.16 -11.68
N GLY A 431 14.25 5.27 -11.39
CA GLY A 431 15.62 5.65 -11.02
C GLY A 431 15.88 5.74 -9.51
N ASP A 432 14.84 5.59 -8.68
CA ASP A 432 15.00 5.64 -7.23
C ASP A 432 15.61 4.37 -6.65
N HIS A 433 16.48 4.57 -5.67
CA HIS A 433 16.68 3.65 -4.57
C HIS A 433 15.80 4.11 -3.41
N THR A 434 14.99 3.22 -2.86
CA THR A 434 13.96 3.55 -1.87
C THR A 434 14.24 2.84 -0.56
N ASP A 435 14.82 3.56 0.40
CA ASP A 435 15.12 3.07 1.73
C ASP A 435 14.29 3.83 2.78
N MET A 436 13.67 3.11 3.71
CA MET A 436 12.84 3.76 4.73
C MET A 436 13.70 4.37 5.83
N ILE A 437 14.77 3.71 6.27
CA ILE A 437 15.80 4.32 7.11
C ILE A 437 17.16 4.02 6.47
N MET A 438 17.94 5.05 6.21
CA MET A 438 19.21 4.94 5.49
C MET A 438 20.35 5.63 6.23
N CYS A 439 21.46 4.89 6.37
CA CYS A 439 22.77 5.36 6.78
C CYS A 439 23.75 5.00 5.66
N THR A 440 24.58 5.94 5.20
CA THR A 440 25.40 5.79 3.99
C THR A 440 26.90 5.86 4.26
N SER A 441 27.30 6.32 5.44
CA SER A 441 28.71 6.53 5.80
C SER A 441 29.09 5.96 7.17
N GLY A 442 28.09 5.68 8.01
CA GLY A 442 28.27 5.50 9.44
C GLY A 442 28.45 6.82 10.19
N PRO A 443 28.18 6.86 11.50
CA PRO A 443 28.42 8.01 12.37
C PRO A 443 29.89 8.47 12.31
N PRO A 444 30.19 9.77 12.46
CA PRO A 444 31.56 10.23 12.67
C PRO A 444 32.16 9.71 13.99
N SER A 445 33.46 9.94 14.20
CA SER A 445 34.14 9.54 15.45
C SER A 445 33.49 10.22 16.65
N GLY A 446 33.22 9.44 17.71
CA GLY A 446 32.53 9.91 18.92
C GLY A 446 31.00 9.94 18.83
N ALA A 447 30.42 9.77 17.63
CA ALA A 447 28.98 9.69 17.43
C ALA A 447 28.49 8.24 17.32
N LYS A 448 27.18 8.08 17.36
CA LYS A 448 26.47 6.81 17.19
C LYS A 448 25.15 7.01 16.47
N LEU A 449 24.63 5.94 15.89
CA LEU A 449 23.26 5.89 15.38
C LEU A 449 22.49 4.81 16.13
N VAL A 450 21.33 5.16 16.68
CA VAL A 450 20.43 4.23 17.35
C VAL A 450 19.10 4.23 16.62
N ILE A 451 18.71 3.08 16.08
CA ILE A 451 17.43 2.83 15.42
C ILE A 451 16.70 1.80 16.27
N ARG A 452 15.72 2.24 17.07
CA ARG A 452 15.07 1.37 18.04
C ARG A 452 13.55 1.46 18.11
N GLY A 453 12.89 0.34 18.35
CA GLY A 453 11.46 0.33 18.63
C GLY A 453 10.60 0.83 17.47
N ASN A 454 11.09 0.83 16.23
CA ASN A 454 10.33 1.34 15.07
C ASN A 454 9.55 0.22 14.37
N THR A 455 8.50 0.58 13.66
CA THR A 455 7.88 -0.26 12.63
C THR A 455 8.29 0.27 11.26
N VAL A 456 8.98 -0.53 10.47
CA VAL A 456 9.55 -0.12 9.19
C VAL A 456 9.16 -1.12 8.10
N ILE A 457 8.34 -0.66 7.16
CA ILE A 457 7.72 -1.48 6.13
C ILE A 457 8.08 -0.91 4.76
N ASN A 458 8.86 -1.65 3.99
CA ASN A 458 9.16 -1.34 2.60
C ASN A 458 8.47 -2.34 1.67
N ASN A 459 7.31 -2.00 1.11
CA ASN A 459 6.53 -2.92 0.27
C ASN A 459 7.08 -3.11 -1.16
N LEU A 460 8.26 -2.58 -1.47
CA LEU A 460 8.93 -2.73 -2.75
C LEU A 460 9.88 -3.95 -2.73
N ASP A 461 10.29 -4.38 -3.92
CA ASP A 461 11.18 -5.53 -4.14
C ASP A 461 12.68 -5.14 -4.25
N GLN A 462 12.99 -3.87 -4.02
CA GLN A 462 14.35 -3.34 -4.00
C GLN A 462 14.72 -2.79 -2.62
N THR A 463 16.03 -2.64 -2.39
CA THR A 463 16.62 -1.91 -1.25
C THR A 463 16.09 -2.36 0.12
N GLY A 464 16.10 -1.52 1.16
CA GLY A 464 15.89 -1.93 2.55
C GLY A 464 14.68 -1.32 3.25
N ALA A 465 14.18 -2.02 4.28
CA ALA A 465 13.44 -1.34 5.34
C ALA A 465 14.43 -0.49 6.15
N ILE A 466 15.54 -1.10 6.58
CA ILE A 466 16.72 -0.38 7.09
C ILE A 466 17.91 -0.69 6.20
N ALA A 467 18.61 0.34 5.75
CA ALA A 467 19.82 0.23 4.97
C ALA A 467 21.01 0.90 5.68
N LEU A 468 22.00 0.07 6.03
CA LEU A 468 23.31 0.53 6.47
C LEU A 468 24.30 0.26 5.32
N PHE A 469 24.64 1.30 4.58
CA PHE A 469 25.51 1.25 3.42
C PHE A 469 26.88 1.87 3.69
N GLN A 470 27.86 1.41 2.94
CA GLN A 470 29.20 1.98 2.90
C GLN A 470 29.42 2.79 1.62
N ASP A 471 28.48 3.66 1.26
CA ASP A 471 28.58 4.46 0.04
C ASP A 471 29.71 5.49 0.17
N PHE A 472 29.78 6.16 1.32
CA PHE A 472 30.72 7.25 1.56
C PHE A 472 31.68 6.99 2.73
N GLY A 473 31.45 5.95 3.54
CA GLY A 473 32.27 5.65 4.71
C GLY A 473 32.05 4.26 5.28
N VAL A 474 32.91 3.88 6.23
CA VAL A 474 32.77 2.60 6.95
C VAL A 474 31.69 2.74 8.03
N VAL A 475 30.64 1.91 7.94
CA VAL A 475 29.59 1.83 8.96
C VAL A 475 30.17 1.30 10.26
N ARG A 476 29.94 2.02 11.36
CA ARG A 476 30.33 1.61 12.71
C ARG A 476 29.43 2.20 13.78
N ASN A 477 29.45 1.68 15.00
CA ASN A 477 28.71 2.26 16.14
C ASN A 477 27.21 2.49 15.87
N VAL A 478 26.57 1.53 15.18
CA VAL A 478 25.14 1.56 14.89
C VAL A 478 24.43 0.50 15.72
N THR A 479 23.33 0.87 16.37
CA THR A 479 22.45 -0.06 17.08
C THR A 479 21.09 -0.11 16.40
N VAL A 480 20.69 -1.30 15.94
CA VAL A 480 19.37 -1.62 15.39
C VAL A 480 18.69 -2.56 16.37
N GLU A 481 17.80 -2.05 17.20
CA GLU A 481 17.27 -2.78 18.36
C GLU A 481 15.74 -2.77 18.45
N GLY A 482 15.13 -3.95 18.63
CA GLY A 482 13.72 -4.02 18.95
C GLY A 482 12.80 -3.39 17.90
N ASN A 483 13.18 -3.44 16.62
CA ASN A 483 12.35 -2.95 15.52
C ASN A 483 11.50 -4.06 14.92
N PHE A 484 10.36 -3.71 14.35
CA PHE A 484 9.61 -4.55 13.42
C PHE A 484 9.98 -4.19 11.98
N LEU A 485 10.53 -5.15 11.25
CA LEU A 485 11.06 -4.96 9.90
C LEU A 485 10.33 -5.86 8.90
N ALA A 486 9.82 -5.27 7.84
CA ALA A 486 9.16 -6.00 6.77
C ALA A 486 9.53 -5.43 5.41
N GLY A 487 9.79 -6.32 4.45
CA GLY A 487 9.88 -5.94 3.05
C GLY A 487 11.28 -5.52 2.58
N GLY A 488 11.32 -4.81 1.45
CA GLY A 488 12.54 -4.46 0.70
C GLY A 488 13.10 -5.62 -0.13
N GLY A 489 14.17 -5.36 -0.87
CA GLY A 489 15.08 -6.37 -1.40
C GLY A 489 15.62 -7.27 -0.28
N TYR A 490 16.09 -6.66 0.81
CA TYR A 490 16.31 -7.28 2.10
C TYR A 490 15.72 -6.38 3.20
N SER A 491 15.14 -6.94 4.26
CA SER A 491 14.60 -6.09 5.33
C SER A 491 15.69 -5.27 6.03
N LEU A 492 16.90 -5.82 6.14
CA LEU A 492 18.06 -5.13 6.69
C LEU A 492 19.31 -5.32 5.82
N TYR A 493 19.94 -4.22 5.41
CA TYR A 493 21.34 -4.23 4.96
C TYR A 493 22.22 -3.86 6.15
N ALA A 494 23.09 -4.78 6.56
CA ALA A 494 23.69 -4.75 7.90
C ALA A 494 25.13 -4.20 7.96
N GLY A 495 25.52 -3.35 7.01
CA GLY A 495 26.70 -2.49 7.12
C GLY A 495 28.00 -3.00 6.52
N ALA A 496 28.08 -4.25 6.05
CA ALA A 496 29.24 -4.74 5.31
C ALA A 496 29.31 -4.09 3.91
N GLY A 497 30.51 -3.78 3.45
CA GLY A 497 30.71 -3.10 2.16
C GLY A 497 32.18 -3.05 1.76
N SER A 498 32.48 -2.21 0.76
CA SER A 498 33.80 -2.14 0.14
C SER A 498 34.75 -1.10 0.75
N LYS A 499 34.27 -0.24 1.67
CA LYS A 499 35.09 0.81 2.29
C LYS A 499 35.92 0.29 3.46
N GLY A 500 35.51 -0.82 4.06
CA GLY A 500 36.26 -1.47 5.13
C GLY A 500 35.42 -2.39 5.99
N VAL A 501 36.08 -2.99 6.99
CA VAL A 501 35.45 -3.86 7.98
C VAL A 501 34.54 -3.02 8.87
N SER A 502 33.26 -3.37 8.92
CA SER A 502 32.32 -2.68 9.81
C SER A 502 32.58 -3.07 11.27
N SER A 503 32.24 -2.22 12.23
CA SER A 503 32.52 -2.49 13.64
C SER A 503 31.48 -1.91 14.59
N ASN A 504 31.28 -2.53 15.74
CA ASN A 504 30.28 -2.11 16.73
C ASN A 504 28.86 -1.93 16.14
N ILE A 505 28.49 -2.74 15.14
CA ILE A 505 27.12 -2.83 14.65
C ILE A 505 26.37 -3.85 15.50
N LYS A 506 25.32 -3.41 16.18
CA LYS A 506 24.50 -4.24 17.06
C LYS A 506 23.11 -4.40 16.46
N VAL A 507 22.73 -5.63 16.13
CA VAL A 507 21.39 -5.99 15.64
C VAL A 507 20.75 -6.92 16.67
N ILE A 508 19.85 -6.37 17.49
CA ILE A 508 19.41 -7.02 18.73
C ILE A 508 17.89 -7.03 18.82
N GLY A 509 17.28 -8.19 19.06
CA GLY A 509 15.87 -8.25 19.49
C GLY A 509 14.86 -7.77 18.43
N ASN A 510 15.23 -7.72 17.14
CA ASN A 510 14.33 -7.26 16.09
C ASN A 510 13.37 -8.37 15.66
N VAL A 511 12.17 -7.99 15.23
CA VAL A 511 11.16 -8.88 14.67
C VAL A 511 11.12 -8.67 13.15
N PHE A 512 11.35 -9.75 12.40
CA PHE A 512 11.26 -9.76 10.94
C PHE A 512 9.93 -10.38 10.52
N SER A 513 9.24 -9.73 9.59
CA SER A 513 7.93 -10.17 9.10
C SER A 513 7.98 -10.71 7.69
N LYS A 514 7.20 -11.77 7.45
CA LYS A 514 7.05 -12.40 6.12
C LYS A 514 5.81 -11.91 5.37
N ASP A 515 5.12 -10.91 5.93
CA ASP A 515 3.83 -10.45 5.41
C ASP A 515 3.96 -9.70 4.10
N VAL A 516 5.08 -8.99 3.91
CA VAL A 516 5.39 -8.31 2.64
C VAL A 516 5.99 -9.30 1.64
N TRP A 517 7.05 -10.01 2.05
CA TRP A 517 7.73 -10.99 1.23
C TRP A 517 7.96 -12.28 2.04
N ALA A 518 7.78 -13.44 1.41
CA ALA A 518 7.85 -14.74 2.09
C ALA A 518 9.21 -15.03 2.79
N LYS A 519 10.27 -14.30 2.42
CA LYS A 519 11.61 -14.41 3.00
C LYS A 519 11.98 -13.23 3.90
N GLY A 520 11.05 -12.37 4.31
CA GLY A 520 11.34 -11.12 5.04
C GLY A 520 11.52 -9.94 4.10
N GLY A 521 12.50 -10.04 3.20
CA GLY A 521 12.63 -9.24 1.99
C GLY A 521 12.42 -10.10 0.73
N TYR A 522 12.52 -9.49 -0.44
CA TYR A 522 12.39 -10.18 -1.73
C TYR A 522 13.48 -11.27 -1.89
N HIS A 523 14.71 -10.97 -1.48
CA HIS A 523 15.83 -11.91 -1.51
C HIS A 523 16.03 -12.64 -0.18
N GLY A 524 15.81 -11.97 0.96
CA GLY A 524 16.01 -12.53 2.30
C GLY A 524 15.75 -11.48 3.39
N PRO A 525 15.84 -11.85 4.68
CA PRO A 525 15.62 -10.91 5.77
C PRO A 525 16.79 -9.93 5.92
N VAL A 526 18.02 -10.40 5.71
CA VAL A 526 19.25 -9.65 5.94
C VAL A 526 20.25 -9.92 4.83
N ALA A 527 21.02 -8.90 4.49
CA ALA A 527 22.24 -9.00 3.69
C ALA A 527 23.36 -8.14 4.27
N TYR A 528 24.59 -8.38 3.79
CA TYR A 528 25.76 -7.56 4.13
C TYR A 528 26.03 -7.49 5.63
N TRP A 529 25.94 -8.63 6.31
CA TRP A 529 26.40 -8.76 7.69
C TRP A 529 27.90 -9.08 7.72
N ASP A 530 28.66 -8.33 8.51
CA ASP A 530 30.08 -8.58 8.71
C ASP A 530 30.32 -9.30 10.04
N LYS A 531 30.37 -10.64 9.98
CA LYS A 531 30.61 -11.48 11.17
C LYS A 531 31.99 -11.31 11.79
N ASN A 532 32.95 -10.73 11.06
CA ASN A 532 34.33 -10.54 11.51
C ASN A 532 34.56 -9.13 12.09
N GLY A 533 33.56 -8.25 12.01
CA GLY A 533 33.64 -6.91 12.54
C GLY A 533 33.80 -6.89 14.05
N SER A 534 34.82 -6.19 14.55
CA SER A 534 35.05 -6.06 15.98
C SER A 534 33.86 -5.41 16.67
N GLY A 535 33.33 -6.05 17.71
CA GLY A 535 32.15 -5.58 18.45
C GLY A 535 30.82 -5.67 17.71
N ASN A 536 30.80 -6.28 16.52
CA ASN A 536 29.54 -6.59 15.84
C ASN A 536 28.78 -7.67 16.62
N GLU A 537 27.48 -7.47 16.80
CA GLU A 537 26.63 -8.31 17.63
C GLU A 537 25.31 -8.62 16.90
N TRP A 538 25.00 -9.90 16.77
CA TRP A 538 23.72 -10.39 16.25
C TRP A 538 23.09 -11.33 17.28
N ARG A 539 21.99 -10.92 17.89
CA ARG A 539 21.27 -11.79 18.84
C ARG A 539 19.79 -11.47 18.95
N ASP A 540 19.02 -12.45 19.40
CA ASP A 540 17.60 -12.34 19.75
C ASP A 540 16.69 -11.82 18.61
N ASN A 541 17.20 -11.83 17.37
CA ASN A 541 16.41 -11.48 16.20
C ASN A 541 15.52 -12.65 15.82
N VAL A 542 14.23 -12.40 15.69
CA VAL A 542 13.22 -13.44 15.48
C VAL A 542 12.30 -13.10 14.34
N TRP A 543 11.68 -14.12 13.77
CA TRP A 543 10.49 -13.99 12.94
C TRP A 543 9.28 -13.72 13.83
N GLU A 544 8.17 -13.28 13.24
CA GLU A 544 6.90 -13.09 13.96
C GLU A 544 6.37 -14.34 14.67
N ASP A 545 6.75 -15.54 14.21
CA ASP A 545 6.43 -16.81 14.86
C ASP A 545 7.39 -17.17 16.02
N GLY A 546 8.31 -16.26 16.37
CA GLY A 546 9.29 -16.40 17.44
C GLY A 546 10.55 -17.19 17.07
N LYS A 547 10.64 -17.75 15.86
CA LYS A 547 11.86 -18.48 15.43
C LYS A 547 13.01 -17.53 15.19
N ALA A 548 14.24 -17.96 15.47
CA ALA A 548 15.41 -17.15 15.21
C ALA A 548 15.60 -16.81 13.71
N VAL A 549 16.09 -15.60 13.46
CA VAL A 549 16.58 -15.14 12.15
C VAL A 549 18.10 -15.20 12.19
N SER A 550 18.70 -15.88 11.21
CA SER A 550 20.15 -15.92 11.04
C SER A 550 20.62 -14.77 10.15
N ALA A 551 21.69 -14.10 10.53
CA ALA A 551 22.51 -13.36 9.58
C ALA A 551 23.44 -14.34 8.88
N SER A 552 23.31 -14.46 7.56
CA SER A 552 24.20 -15.26 6.70
C SER A 552 25.29 -14.39 6.09
#